data_AF-A0A8T7K378-F1
#
_entry.id   AF-A0A8T7K378-F1
#
_cell.length_a   1.000
_cell.length_b   1.000
_cell.length_c   1.000
_cell.angle_alpha   90.00
_cell.angle_beta   90.00
_cell.angle_gamma   90.00
#
_symmetry.space_group_name_H-M   'P 1'
#
loop_
_entity.id
_entity.type
_entity.pdbx_description
1 polymer ?
#
loop_
_entity_poly.entity_id
_entity_poly.type
_entity_poly.pdbx_seq_one_letter_code
_entity_poly.pdbx_strand_id
1 'polypeptide(L)'
;MKPKIQPLIVWFLLPFTLMLVFSVLPQRFARGATFTVTTTADSGAGSLREAIVNANATLGLDTITFNIAGSAPFTINLITVLDTITESVDIDGLSQPGAACATPRIVINGAAGLANGLVVQGGNSVISGLVIQGFNGIGIVLQSGTNIVECSFIGTDASGSASVPNRSGGIRIEGGANDIDRSVISGNIGAGILIDGVAAVDNAITNSIIGTNAAGSAALGNSGSGIFLSNGASTTLITGNRIAFNGQDGVTLGINSTDNITNNNLISNNRIYSNTFIGIDLGNNDVTQNDAGDFDIGPNDAQNFPVLTAAITSGSSIGIAGTLGSAANTPYVLEFFSNTVCDGLAFGEGENYLGFVTVTTNSSGNASFTAILNAAVPAGAFITATASSNSDDTSEFSACVVATGGTTPGTIPTATLVVVGGPTPTISIPTLPPPTPLGPPTASVNVVRGLSVRSGPYLAATYLTAARPGTTYNVQGQSFDEGIFPWYLITVNGITGWASGRYLIVGGNTAIIPNLTTIFDQIDGAPETGVTATSRSIIDIRRRPSGRTTIVATMQRGTTVPILGRTVQGGTFWLHVRFGSVVGWIPAAPVTISGNIELVPVR
;
A
#
# COMPACT_ATOMS: atom_id res chain seq x y z
N MET A 1 38.86 -15.10 88.39
CA MET A 1 38.82 -16.02 87.22
C MET A 1 37.39 -16.13 86.74
N LYS A 2 37.17 -16.16 85.41
CA LYS A 2 35.89 -16.09 84.64
C LYS A 2 35.45 -14.67 84.21
N PRO A 3 34.90 -14.52 82.99
CA PRO A 3 35.54 -13.69 81.96
C PRO A 3 34.72 -12.49 81.46
N LYS A 4 35.42 -11.57 80.79
CA LYS A 4 34.90 -10.39 80.08
C LYS A 4 34.07 -10.80 78.86
N ILE A 5 32.89 -10.19 78.70
CA ILE A 5 32.05 -10.25 77.50
C ILE A 5 32.26 -8.93 76.73
N GLN A 6 32.69 -9.01 75.47
CA GLN A 6 32.58 -7.94 74.49
C GLN A 6 31.63 -8.40 73.37
N PRO A 7 30.80 -7.51 72.78
CA PRO A 7 29.79 -7.89 71.81
C PRO A 7 30.39 -8.13 70.41
N LEU A 8 29.90 -9.19 69.77
CA LEU A 8 30.23 -9.64 68.42
C LEU A 8 29.48 -8.77 67.40
N ILE A 9 30.21 -8.07 66.52
CA ILE A 9 29.66 -7.40 65.32
C ILE A 9 29.59 -8.45 64.21
N VAL A 10 28.37 -8.75 63.75
CA VAL A 10 28.11 -9.65 62.62
C VAL A 10 28.25 -8.85 61.32
N TRP A 11 29.26 -9.19 60.51
CA TRP A 11 29.39 -8.70 59.14
C TRP A 11 28.60 -9.61 58.20
N PHE A 12 27.56 -9.07 57.55
CA PHE A 12 26.91 -9.70 56.41
C PHE A 12 27.82 -9.58 55.18
N LEU A 13 28.31 -10.71 54.66
CA LEU A 13 28.87 -10.81 53.31
C LEU A 13 27.73 -10.79 52.29
N LEU A 14 27.69 -9.77 51.44
CA LEU A 14 26.96 -9.79 50.16
C LEU A 14 27.89 -10.41 49.09
N PRO A 15 27.41 -11.33 48.23
CA PRO A 15 28.22 -11.87 47.16
C PRO A 15 28.40 -10.83 46.05
N PHE A 16 29.66 -10.53 45.71
CA PHE A 16 30.03 -9.79 44.51
C PHE A 16 29.66 -10.63 43.28
N THR A 17 28.52 -10.35 42.64
CA THR A 17 28.28 -10.75 41.26
C THR A 17 29.14 -9.88 40.36
N LEU A 18 30.13 -10.50 39.72
CA LEU A 18 30.95 -9.94 38.65
C LEU A 18 30.02 -9.55 37.48
N MET A 19 29.62 -8.30 37.42
CA MET A 19 28.88 -7.74 36.30
C MET A 19 29.87 -7.57 35.13
N LEU A 20 29.89 -8.55 34.23
CA LEU A 20 30.57 -8.44 32.95
C LEU A 20 29.93 -7.26 32.20
N VAL A 21 30.58 -6.10 32.23
CA VAL A 21 30.22 -4.99 31.36
C VAL A 21 30.59 -5.43 29.95
N PHE A 22 29.62 -5.94 29.20
CA PHE A 22 29.71 -5.95 27.74
C PHE A 22 29.81 -4.49 27.34
N SER A 23 31.02 -4.03 27.03
CA SER A 23 31.18 -2.83 26.22
C SER A 23 30.47 -3.13 24.90
N VAL A 24 29.27 -2.57 24.73
CA VAL A 24 28.67 -2.43 23.41
C VAL A 24 29.54 -1.42 22.68
N LEU A 25 30.63 -1.91 22.09
CA LEU A 25 31.32 -1.18 21.05
C LEU A 25 30.25 -0.81 20.01
N PRO A 26 30.22 0.42 19.48
CA PRO A 26 29.32 0.75 18.40
C PRO A 26 29.53 -0.30 17.30
N GLN A 27 28.49 -1.03 16.94
CA GLN A 27 28.55 -1.92 15.78
C GLN A 27 28.89 -1.02 14.60
N ARG A 28 30.16 -1.07 14.18
CA ARG A 28 30.55 -0.50 12.90
C ARG A 28 29.82 -1.36 11.88
N PHE A 29 28.76 -0.81 11.27
CA PHE A 29 28.16 -1.43 10.10
C PHE A 29 29.31 -1.71 9.12
N ALA A 30 29.59 -2.99 8.86
CA ALA A 30 30.56 -3.35 7.85
C ALA A 30 30.06 -2.74 6.54
N ARG A 31 30.89 -1.91 5.90
CA ARG A 31 30.57 -1.34 4.60
C ARG A 31 30.56 -2.52 3.62
N GLY A 32 29.40 -2.82 3.05
CA GLY A 32 29.31 -3.92 2.07
C GLY A 32 30.20 -3.67 0.86
N ALA A 33 30.61 -4.76 0.25
CA ALA A 33 31.43 -4.79 -0.94
C ALA A 33 30.63 -4.35 -2.17
N THR A 34 31.36 -3.95 -3.22
CA THR A 34 30.78 -3.68 -4.54
C THR A 34 31.36 -4.65 -5.54
N PHE A 35 30.50 -5.42 -6.20
CA PHE A 35 30.87 -6.37 -7.24
C PHE A 35 30.35 -5.87 -8.59
N THR A 36 31.25 -5.61 -9.54
CA THR A 36 30.88 -5.06 -10.85
C THR A 36 30.83 -6.15 -11.90
N VAL A 37 29.65 -6.35 -12.49
CA VAL A 37 29.42 -7.17 -13.67
C VAL A 37 29.92 -6.42 -14.91
N THR A 38 30.80 -7.06 -15.67
CA THR A 38 31.49 -6.46 -16.83
C THR A 38 31.31 -7.26 -18.12
N THR A 39 30.70 -8.44 -18.04
CA THR A 39 30.47 -9.33 -19.19
C THR A 39 29.06 -9.90 -19.19
N THR A 40 28.56 -10.25 -20.38
CA THR A 40 27.30 -10.97 -20.58
C THR A 40 27.45 -12.50 -20.53
N ALA A 41 28.63 -13.01 -20.19
CA ALA A 41 28.87 -14.44 -20.05
C ALA A 41 28.02 -15.05 -18.92
N ASP A 42 27.56 -16.29 -19.11
CA ASP A 42 26.78 -17.05 -18.11
C ASP A 42 27.56 -17.28 -16.80
N SER A 43 28.89 -17.43 -16.88
CA SER A 43 29.76 -17.69 -15.74
C SER A 43 31.18 -17.21 -15.98
N GLY A 44 32.03 -17.28 -14.95
CA GLY A 44 33.42 -16.84 -14.97
C GLY A 44 33.60 -15.39 -14.51
N ALA A 45 34.85 -14.92 -14.60
CA ALA A 45 35.24 -13.61 -14.09
C ALA A 45 34.39 -12.47 -14.68
N GLY A 46 33.87 -11.61 -13.81
CA GLY A 46 33.06 -10.45 -14.17
C GLY A 46 31.61 -10.76 -14.56
N SER A 47 31.15 -12.02 -14.43
CA SER A 47 29.76 -12.41 -14.69
C SER A 47 28.83 -12.06 -13.53
N LEU A 48 27.53 -11.96 -13.80
CA LEU A 48 26.52 -11.82 -12.75
C LEU A 48 26.53 -12.98 -11.77
N ARG A 49 26.77 -14.21 -12.25
CA ARG A 49 26.86 -15.40 -11.41
C ARG A 49 27.98 -15.27 -10.38
N GLU A 50 29.17 -14.88 -10.82
CA GLU A 50 30.30 -14.63 -9.90
C GLU A 50 29.97 -13.52 -8.90
N ALA A 51 29.32 -12.44 -9.34
CA ALA A 51 28.93 -11.35 -8.45
C ALA A 51 27.94 -11.80 -7.36
N ILE A 52 26.95 -12.63 -7.69
CA ILE A 52 26.01 -13.21 -6.72
C ILE A 52 26.73 -14.15 -5.74
N VAL A 53 27.63 -15.02 -6.23
CA VAL A 53 28.43 -15.91 -5.37
C VAL A 53 29.26 -15.09 -4.37
N ASN A 54 29.92 -14.02 -4.84
CA ASN A 54 30.75 -13.18 -3.98
C ASN A 54 29.92 -12.39 -2.97
N ALA A 55 28.73 -11.90 -3.35
CA ALA A 55 27.80 -11.23 -2.44
C ALA A 55 27.31 -12.19 -1.35
N ASN A 56 26.89 -13.41 -1.71
CA ASN A 56 26.51 -14.42 -0.73
C ASN A 56 27.66 -14.81 0.23
N ALA A 57 28.92 -14.68 -0.20
CA ALA A 57 30.09 -15.01 0.60
C ALA A 57 30.60 -13.84 1.46
N THR A 58 30.03 -12.64 1.33
CA THR A 58 30.48 -11.43 2.00
C THR A 58 29.42 -10.95 3.00
N LEU A 59 29.86 -10.57 4.21
CA LEU A 59 28.93 -10.14 5.25
C LEU A 59 28.55 -8.67 5.06
N GLY A 60 27.27 -8.39 5.19
CA GLY A 60 26.71 -7.04 5.14
C GLY A 60 25.91 -6.80 3.86
N LEU A 61 25.45 -5.57 3.70
CA LEU A 61 24.67 -5.17 2.53
C LEU A 61 25.61 -4.83 1.36
N ASP A 62 25.80 -5.78 0.46
CA ASP A 62 26.63 -5.61 -0.72
C ASP A 62 25.87 -4.93 -1.88
N THR A 63 26.61 -4.48 -2.88
CA THR A 63 26.05 -3.92 -4.11
C THR A 63 26.61 -4.62 -5.33
N ILE A 64 25.74 -5.12 -6.20
CA ILE A 64 26.10 -5.61 -7.52
C ILE A 64 25.80 -4.49 -8.53
N THR A 65 26.83 -3.99 -9.20
CA THR A 65 26.73 -2.97 -10.24
C THR A 65 27.06 -3.54 -11.62
N PHE A 66 26.69 -2.83 -12.68
CA PHE A 66 26.91 -3.23 -14.07
C PHE A 66 27.68 -2.15 -14.81
N ASN A 67 28.73 -2.56 -15.52
CA ASN A 67 29.49 -1.72 -16.44
C ASN A 67 29.96 -2.58 -17.62
N ILE A 68 29.01 -3.19 -18.30
CA ILE A 68 29.25 -4.06 -19.45
C ILE A 68 29.56 -3.19 -20.67
N ALA A 69 30.65 -3.51 -21.36
CA ALA A 69 31.04 -2.81 -22.59
C ALA A 69 30.20 -3.27 -23.79
N GLY A 70 29.97 -2.35 -24.74
CA GLY A 70 29.23 -2.63 -25.98
C GLY A 70 27.93 -1.85 -26.09
N SER A 71 26.95 -2.42 -26.80
CA SER A 71 25.66 -1.80 -27.07
C SER A 71 24.52 -2.53 -26.36
N ALA A 72 23.58 -1.77 -25.80
CA ALA A 72 22.36 -2.32 -25.20
C ALA A 72 21.41 -2.92 -26.26
N PRO A 73 20.54 -3.88 -25.88
CA PRO A 73 20.45 -4.49 -24.55
C PRO A 73 21.60 -5.47 -24.26
N PHE A 74 22.13 -5.43 -23.04
CA PHE A 74 23.18 -6.35 -22.58
C PHE A 74 22.53 -7.62 -22.06
N THR A 75 22.47 -8.65 -22.90
CA THR A 75 21.74 -9.88 -22.59
C THR A 75 22.66 -10.96 -22.03
N ILE A 76 22.46 -11.28 -20.76
CA ILE A 76 23.07 -12.42 -20.07
C ILE A 76 22.19 -13.64 -20.35
N ASN A 77 22.62 -14.48 -21.31
CA ASN A 77 21.94 -15.74 -21.62
C ASN A 77 22.40 -16.81 -20.63
N LEU A 78 21.50 -17.18 -19.72
CA LEU A 78 21.80 -18.20 -18.71
C LEU A 78 21.75 -19.60 -19.32
N ILE A 79 22.71 -20.43 -18.94
CA ILE A 79 22.77 -21.85 -19.31
C ILE A 79 22.33 -22.72 -18.12
N THR A 80 22.58 -22.26 -16.89
CA THR A 80 22.11 -22.87 -15.65
C THR A 80 21.43 -21.82 -14.77
N VAL A 81 20.60 -22.25 -13.82
CA VAL A 81 19.97 -21.35 -12.84
C VAL A 81 21.03 -20.57 -12.06
N LEU A 82 20.77 -19.30 -11.74
CA LEU A 82 21.62 -18.52 -10.84
C LEU A 82 21.52 -19.08 -9.42
N ASP A 83 22.56 -18.82 -8.61
CA ASP A 83 22.52 -19.18 -7.20
C ASP A 83 21.46 -18.36 -6.46
N THR A 84 20.80 -18.97 -5.48
CA THR A 84 19.88 -18.28 -4.58
C THR A 84 20.62 -17.17 -3.84
N ILE A 85 20.02 -15.99 -3.77
CA ILE A 85 20.54 -14.85 -3.01
C ILE A 85 20.22 -15.08 -1.53
N THR A 86 21.24 -15.35 -0.72
CA THR A 86 21.10 -15.75 0.69
C THR A 86 21.35 -14.61 1.68
N GLU A 87 22.02 -13.54 1.24
CA GLU A 87 22.31 -12.34 2.03
C GLU A 87 21.67 -11.10 1.41
N SER A 88 21.60 -10.01 2.17
CA SER A 88 21.09 -8.74 1.67
C SER A 88 21.99 -8.17 0.58
N VAL A 89 21.42 -7.84 -0.59
CA VAL A 89 22.19 -7.29 -1.71
C VAL A 89 21.37 -6.26 -2.51
N ASP A 90 22.05 -5.20 -2.94
CA ASP A 90 21.51 -4.25 -3.90
C ASP A 90 21.99 -4.60 -5.31
N ILE A 91 21.13 -5.23 -6.11
CA ILE A 91 21.37 -5.51 -7.53
C ILE A 91 20.88 -4.32 -8.34
N ASP A 92 21.83 -3.55 -8.87
CA ASP A 92 21.60 -2.26 -9.47
C ASP A 92 21.82 -2.27 -10.97
N GLY A 93 20.81 -2.70 -11.73
CA GLY A 93 20.80 -2.60 -13.18
C GLY A 93 20.85 -1.16 -13.71
N LEU A 94 20.44 -0.18 -12.90
CA LEU A 94 20.48 1.24 -13.25
C LEU A 94 21.92 1.82 -13.24
N SER A 95 22.88 1.14 -12.60
CA SER A 95 24.30 1.51 -12.69
C SER A 95 24.88 1.36 -14.09
N GLN A 96 24.29 0.52 -14.96
CA GLN A 96 24.75 0.38 -16.34
C GLN A 96 24.63 1.73 -17.07
N PRO A 97 25.71 2.25 -17.67
CA PRO A 97 25.65 3.52 -18.40
C PRO A 97 24.48 3.64 -19.38
N GLY A 98 23.67 4.68 -19.16
CA GLY A 98 22.49 5.04 -19.93
C GLY A 98 21.21 4.26 -19.60
N ALA A 99 21.23 3.38 -18.60
CA ALA A 99 20.02 2.77 -18.06
C ALA A 99 19.19 3.82 -17.30
N ALA A 100 17.88 3.64 -17.31
CA ALA A 100 16.91 4.44 -16.57
C ALA A 100 15.67 3.57 -16.32
N CYS A 101 14.78 3.97 -15.42
CA CYS A 101 13.58 3.19 -15.11
C CYS A 101 12.70 2.87 -16.33
N ALA A 102 12.56 3.82 -17.26
CA ALA A 102 11.80 3.62 -18.48
C ALA A 102 12.56 2.82 -19.55
N THR A 103 13.87 2.61 -19.39
CA THR A 103 14.74 1.94 -20.36
C THR A 103 15.82 1.11 -19.64
N PRO A 104 15.43 0.03 -18.93
CA PRO A 104 16.41 -0.91 -18.36
C PRO A 104 17.25 -1.53 -19.49
N ARG A 105 18.53 -1.76 -19.22
CA ARG A 105 19.50 -2.20 -20.26
C ARG A 105 20.08 -3.58 -20.03
N ILE A 106 19.95 -4.11 -18.82
CA ILE A 106 20.48 -5.43 -18.44
C ILE A 106 19.35 -6.43 -18.58
N VAL A 107 19.55 -7.43 -19.45
CA VAL A 107 18.58 -8.52 -19.65
C VAL A 107 19.15 -9.80 -19.06
N ILE A 108 18.42 -10.39 -18.12
CA ILE A 108 18.65 -11.74 -17.62
C ILE A 108 17.67 -12.67 -18.32
N ASN A 109 18.20 -13.54 -19.18
CA ASN A 109 17.40 -14.35 -20.10
C ASN A 109 17.47 -15.85 -19.77
N GLY A 110 16.32 -16.45 -19.47
CA GLY A 110 16.16 -17.86 -19.09
C GLY A 110 15.81 -18.83 -20.23
N ALA A 111 15.92 -18.41 -21.49
CA ALA A 111 15.40 -19.13 -22.66
C ALA A 111 15.91 -20.57 -22.87
N ALA A 112 16.94 -21.00 -22.13
CA ALA A 112 17.41 -22.39 -22.08
C ALA A 112 16.49 -23.36 -21.30
N GLY A 113 15.26 -22.95 -20.99
CA GLY A 113 14.27 -23.77 -20.27
C GLY A 113 14.50 -23.85 -18.76
N LEU A 114 15.16 -22.84 -18.21
CA LEU A 114 15.50 -22.74 -16.79
C LEU A 114 14.24 -22.52 -15.94
N ALA A 115 14.26 -22.98 -14.68
CA ALA A 115 13.16 -22.82 -13.73
C ALA A 115 12.94 -21.34 -13.37
N ASN A 116 13.26 -20.92 -12.15
CA ASN A 116 13.09 -19.51 -11.74
C ASN A 116 14.27 -18.65 -12.19
N GLY A 117 14.04 -17.34 -12.32
CA GLY A 117 15.09 -16.35 -12.56
C GLY A 117 15.87 -16.02 -11.30
N LEU A 118 15.53 -14.92 -10.63
CA LEU A 118 16.14 -14.56 -9.35
C LEU A 118 15.33 -15.19 -8.20
N VAL A 119 16.02 -15.83 -7.25
CA VAL A 119 15.42 -16.34 -6.03
C VAL A 119 16.10 -15.65 -4.85
N VAL A 120 15.32 -14.93 -4.06
CA VAL A 120 15.78 -14.12 -2.93
C VAL A 120 15.32 -14.79 -1.64
N GLN A 121 16.27 -15.39 -0.92
CA GLN A 121 16.06 -16.03 0.37
C GLN A 121 16.56 -15.14 1.53
N GLY A 122 17.57 -14.32 1.31
CA GLY A 122 17.95 -13.24 2.23
C GLY A 122 16.95 -12.08 2.17
N GLY A 123 16.75 -11.31 3.23
CA GLY A 123 15.86 -10.12 3.22
C GLY A 123 16.60 -8.81 2.91
N ASN A 124 15.89 -7.68 2.92
CA ASN A 124 16.48 -6.34 2.80
C ASN A 124 17.31 -6.11 1.51
N SER A 125 16.95 -6.79 0.41
CA SER A 125 17.60 -6.63 -0.89
C SER A 125 16.87 -5.63 -1.76
N VAL A 126 17.58 -4.96 -2.66
CA VAL A 126 16.99 -4.10 -3.70
C VAL A 126 17.34 -4.67 -5.07
N ILE A 127 16.34 -4.93 -5.89
CA ILE A 127 16.49 -5.33 -7.29
C ILE A 127 15.96 -4.19 -8.15
N SER A 128 16.83 -3.55 -8.92
CA SER A 128 16.47 -2.36 -9.71
C SER A 128 16.93 -2.42 -11.15
N GLY A 129 16.11 -1.94 -12.09
CA GLY A 129 16.54 -1.67 -13.46
C GLY A 129 16.90 -2.91 -14.30
N LEU A 130 16.34 -4.07 -14.01
CA LEU A 130 16.60 -5.31 -14.73
C LEU A 130 15.43 -5.68 -15.66
N VAL A 131 15.76 -6.36 -16.75
CA VAL A 131 14.78 -7.08 -17.58
C VAL A 131 14.90 -8.57 -17.26
N ILE A 132 13.85 -9.20 -16.76
CA ILE A 132 13.81 -10.63 -16.37
C ILE A 132 12.80 -11.37 -17.24
N GLN A 133 13.29 -12.26 -18.11
CA GLN A 133 12.47 -12.82 -19.18
C GLN A 133 12.83 -14.26 -19.56
N GLY A 134 11.87 -14.95 -20.19
CA GLY A 134 12.09 -16.23 -20.86
C GLY A 134 12.28 -17.44 -19.96
N PHE A 135 11.92 -17.36 -18.68
CA PHE A 135 12.04 -18.46 -17.73
C PHE A 135 10.86 -19.45 -17.84
N ASN A 136 11.11 -20.76 -17.65
CA ASN A 136 10.04 -21.77 -17.53
C ASN A 136 9.32 -21.72 -16.17
N GLY A 137 9.90 -21.04 -15.17
CA GLY A 137 9.31 -20.78 -13.87
C GLY A 137 8.87 -19.32 -13.71
N ILE A 138 9.07 -18.80 -12.49
CA ILE A 138 8.80 -17.40 -12.12
C ILE A 138 10.03 -16.54 -12.41
N GLY A 139 9.81 -15.31 -12.88
CA GLY A 139 10.91 -14.35 -13.08
C GLY A 139 11.67 -14.03 -11.79
N ILE A 140 10.97 -13.60 -10.74
CA ILE A 140 11.54 -13.28 -9.42
C ILE A 140 10.73 -13.96 -8.30
N VAL A 141 11.41 -14.65 -7.38
CA VAL A 141 10.79 -15.25 -6.18
C VAL A 141 11.38 -14.59 -4.93
N LEU A 142 10.52 -13.99 -4.11
CA LEU A 142 10.86 -13.36 -2.83
C LEU A 142 10.40 -14.26 -1.68
N GLN A 143 11.31 -15.08 -1.16
CA GLN A 143 11.00 -16.05 -0.08
C GLN A 143 11.08 -15.42 1.32
N SER A 144 11.70 -14.25 1.41
CA SER A 144 11.90 -13.46 2.62
C SER A 144 11.21 -12.11 2.50
N GLY A 145 11.27 -11.34 3.58
CA GLY A 145 10.68 -10.00 3.63
C GLY A 145 11.63 -8.85 3.35
N THR A 146 11.06 -7.65 3.35
CA THR A 146 11.77 -6.36 3.26
C THR A 146 12.59 -6.13 1.99
N ASN A 147 12.26 -6.84 0.90
CA ASN A 147 12.90 -6.62 -0.38
C ASN A 147 12.16 -5.56 -1.20
N ILE A 148 12.89 -4.87 -2.07
CA ILE A 148 12.35 -3.90 -3.02
C ILE A 148 12.63 -4.40 -4.43
N VAL A 149 11.61 -4.46 -5.28
CA VAL A 149 11.76 -4.64 -6.72
C VAL A 149 11.25 -3.37 -7.39
N GLU A 150 12.16 -2.63 -8.02
CA GLU A 150 11.83 -1.35 -8.64
C GLU A 150 12.31 -1.23 -10.08
N CYS A 151 11.59 -0.42 -10.89
CA CYS A 151 12.04 -0.02 -12.22
C CYS A 151 12.47 -1.18 -13.13
N SER A 152 11.88 -2.36 -12.93
CA SER A 152 12.27 -3.60 -13.60
C SER A 152 11.19 -4.03 -14.56
N PHE A 153 11.58 -4.67 -15.67
CA PHE A 153 10.68 -5.20 -16.68
C PHE A 153 10.67 -6.74 -16.57
N ILE A 154 9.52 -7.33 -16.24
CA ILE A 154 9.37 -8.76 -15.98
C ILE A 154 8.36 -9.36 -16.96
N GLY A 155 8.85 -10.24 -17.83
CA GLY A 155 8.04 -10.92 -18.85
C GLY A 155 7.95 -10.20 -20.20
N THR A 156 8.66 -9.09 -20.36
CA THR A 156 8.74 -8.33 -21.61
C THR A 156 10.17 -8.29 -22.15
N ASP A 157 10.33 -7.84 -23.39
CA ASP A 157 11.62 -7.43 -23.92
C ASP A 157 12.14 -6.14 -23.23
N ALA A 158 13.37 -5.74 -23.52
CA ALA A 158 14.00 -4.56 -22.93
C ALA A 158 13.35 -3.22 -23.33
N SER A 159 12.56 -3.20 -24.42
CA SER A 159 11.75 -2.03 -24.79
C SER A 159 10.42 -1.96 -24.01
N GLY A 160 10.05 -3.04 -23.34
CA GLY A 160 8.76 -3.18 -22.65
C GLY A 160 7.57 -3.23 -23.60
N SER A 161 7.77 -3.54 -24.88
CA SER A 161 6.73 -3.48 -25.92
C SER A 161 6.35 -4.85 -26.48
N ALA A 162 7.17 -5.89 -26.28
CA ALA A 162 6.90 -7.25 -26.71
C ALA A 162 6.98 -8.23 -25.54
N SER A 163 6.16 -9.28 -25.57
CA SER A 163 6.14 -10.31 -24.54
C SER A 163 7.31 -11.27 -24.73
N VAL A 164 8.08 -11.51 -23.67
CA VAL A 164 9.06 -12.59 -23.58
C VAL A 164 8.77 -13.34 -22.27
N PRO A 165 7.74 -14.22 -22.29
CA PRO A 165 7.08 -14.68 -21.08
C PRO A 165 7.99 -15.41 -20.11
N ASN A 166 7.78 -15.16 -18.81
CA ASN A 166 8.06 -16.14 -17.78
C ASN A 166 6.82 -17.05 -17.63
N ARG A 167 7.01 -18.37 -17.67
CA ARG A 167 5.89 -19.30 -17.87
C ARG A 167 5.02 -19.50 -16.64
N SER A 168 5.59 -19.49 -15.43
CA SER A 168 4.77 -19.66 -14.22
C SER A 168 4.23 -18.34 -13.66
N GLY A 169 4.72 -17.19 -14.15
CA GLY A 169 4.35 -15.86 -13.67
C GLY A 169 5.54 -14.90 -13.58
N GLY A 170 5.25 -13.62 -13.32
CA GLY A 170 6.29 -12.60 -13.23
C GLY A 170 7.03 -12.63 -11.90
N ILE A 171 6.33 -12.31 -10.81
CA ILE A 171 6.88 -12.22 -9.45
C ILE A 171 6.06 -13.10 -8.50
N ARG A 172 6.74 -13.85 -7.62
CA ARG A 172 6.10 -14.55 -6.50
C ARG A 172 6.64 -14.02 -5.17
N ILE A 173 5.74 -13.69 -4.25
CA ILE A 173 6.03 -13.16 -2.91
C ILE A 173 5.53 -14.16 -1.87
N GLU A 174 6.44 -14.69 -1.06
CA GLU A 174 6.14 -15.64 0.03
C GLU A 174 6.44 -15.02 1.42
N GLY A 175 7.29 -13.99 1.48
CA GLY A 175 7.61 -13.23 2.69
C GLY A 175 6.84 -11.90 2.79
N GLY A 176 6.89 -11.27 3.97
CA GLY A 176 6.16 -10.03 4.24
C GLY A 176 6.98 -8.74 4.06
N ALA A 177 6.32 -7.59 4.04
CA ALA A 177 6.95 -6.27 3.92
C ALA A 177 7.83 -6.08 2.66
N ASN A 178 7.52 -6.77 1.56
CA ASN A 178 8.15 -6.52 0.28
C ASN A 178 7.44 -5.38 -0.47
N ASP A 179 8.20 -4.62 -1.26
CA ASP A 179 7.70 -3.49 -2.06
C ASP A 179 7.99 -3.72 -3.54
N ILE A 180 6.94 -3.81 -4.35
CA ILE A 180 7.03 -3.87 -5.81
C ILE A 180 6.56 -2.53 -6.36
N ASP A 181 7.50 -1.75 -6.87
CA ASP A 181 7.24 -0.36 -7.24
C ASP A 181 7.73 -0.04 -8.66
N ARG A 182 7.02 0.84 -9.37
CA ARG A 182 7.44 1.42 -10.67
C ARG A 182 7.93 0.38 -11.70
N SER A 183 7.41 -0.84 -11.65
CA SER A 183 7.87 -1.95 -12.48
C SER A 183 6.85 -2.29 -13.57
N VAL A 184 7.31 -2.91 -14.65
CA VAL A 184 6.46 -3.41 -15.74
C VAL A 184 6.39 -4.93 -15.61
N ILE A 185 5.21 -5.47 -15.30
CA ILE A 185 4.99 -6.90 -15.10
C ILE A 185 3.92 -7.37 -16.07
N SER A 186 4.35 -7.80 -17.24
CA SER A 186 3.49 -7.97 -18.42
C SER A 186 3.94 -9.15 -19.26
N GLY A 187 3.02 -9.71 -20.05
CA GLY A 187 3.33 -10.76 -21.02
C GLY A 187 3.74 -12.11 -20.41
N ASN A 188 3.54 -12.33 -19.11
CA ASN A 188 3.81 -13.63 -18.48
C ASN A 188 2.65 -14.62 -18.73
N ILE A 189 2.93 -15.93 -18.67
CA ILE A 189 1.87 -16.94 -18.87
C ILE A 189 1.08 -17.20 -17.57
N GLY A 190 1.72 -17.09 -16.41
CA GLY A 190 1.03 -17.12 -15.12
C GLY A 190 0.45 -15.76 -14.74
N ALA A 191 0.19 -15.57 -13.44
CA ALA A 191 -0.13 -14.27 -12.89
C ALA A 191 1.04 -13.30 -13.08
N GLY A 192 0.74 -12.00 -13.19
CA GLY A 192 1.79 -10.98 -13.14
C GLY A 192 2.53 -11.05 -11.82
N ILE A 193 1.79 -10.88 -10.72
CA ILE A 193 2.29 -10.97 -9.35
C ILE A 193 1.45 -11.98 -8.56
N LEU A 194 2.09 -12.96 -7.94
CA LEU A 194 1.48 -13.91 -7.02
C LEU A 194 1.97 -13.63 -5.59
N ILE A 195 1.06 -13.39 -4.65
CA ILE A 195 1.34 -13.24 -3.22
C ILE A 195 0.73 -14.46 -2.52
N ASP A 196 1.57 -15.25 -1.87
CA ASP A 196 1.21 -16.61 -1.49
C ASP A 196 1.69 -16.97 -0.09
N GLY A 197 0.74 -17.27 0.78
CA GLY A 197 0.98 -17.81 2.11
C GLY A 197 0.82 -16.81 3.25
N VAL A 198 0.55 -17.34 4.44
CA VAL A 198 0.33 -16.58 5.69
C VAL A 198 1.51 -15.73 6.16
N ALA A 199 2.71 -15.96 5.61
CA ALA A 199 3.89 -15.13 5.90
C ALA A 199 3.98 -13.90 4.99
N ALA A 200 3.21 -13.86 3.90
CA ALA A 200 3.20 -12.79 2.92
C ALA A 200 2.29 -11.62 3.35
N VAL A 201 2.65 -11.03 4.51
CA VAL A 201 1.92 -9.92 5.13
C VAL A 201 2.56 -8.56 4.86
N ASP A 202 1.81 -7.47 4.93
CA ASP A 202 2.33 -6.09 4.84
C ASP A 202 3.10 -5.79 3.54
N ASN A 203 2.78 -6.50 2.46
CA ASN A 203 3.38 -6.26 1.15
C ASN A 203 2.76 -5.02 0.50
N ALA A 204 3.54 -4.32 -0.33
CA ALA A 204 3.09 -3.16 -1.07
C ALA A 204 3.34 -3.38 -2.57
N ILE A 205 2.29 -3.19 -3.38
CA ILE A 205 2.38 -3.15 -4.83
C ILE A 205 1.94 -1.76 -5.25
N THR A 206 2.88 -0.95 -5.72
CA THR A 206 2.63 0.46 -6.00
C THR A 206 3.16 0.94 -7.34
N ASN A 207 2.48 1.91 -7.93
CA ASN A 207 2.89 2.64 -9.15
C ASN A 207 3.35 1.76 -10.33
N SER A 208 2.94 0.50 -10.37
CA SER A 208 3.43 -0.48 -11.32
C SER A 208 2.46 -0.63 -12.49
N ILE A 209 3.02 -1.06 -13.62
CA ILE A 209 2.29 -1.32 -14.87
C ILE A 209 2.17 -2.83 -15.03
N ILE A 210 0.94 -3.34 -15.04
CA ILE A 210 0.65 -4.77 -15.03
C ILE A 210 -0.30 -5.11 -16.18
N GLY A 211 0.22 -5.82 -17.17
CA GLY A 211 -0.53 -6.28 -18.35
C GLY A 211 -0.61 -5.27 -19.52
N THR A 212 0.07 -4.13 -19.46
CA THR A 212 0.33 -3.26 -20.63
C THR A 212 1.80 -3.19 -20.99
N ASN A 213 2.12 -2.64 -22.15
CA ASN A 213 3.49 -2.22 -22.46
C ASN A 213 4.00 -1.15 -21.48
N ALA A 214 5.30 -0.88 -21.48
CA ALA A 214 5.94 0.09 -20.57
C ALA A 214 5.42 1.53 -20.71
N ALA A 215 4.88 1.90 -21.87
CA ALA A 215 4.23 3.21 -22.08
C ALA A 215 2.79 3.25 -21.53
N GLY A 216 2.23 2.12 -21.11
CA GLY A 216 0.83 1.97 -20.74
C GLY A 216 -0.15 2.12 -21.91
N SER A 217 0.28 2.10 -23.16
CA SER A 217 -0.60 2.40 -24.31
C SER A 217 -1.16 1.16 -25.01
N ALA A 218 -0.48 0.01 -24.91
CA ALA A 218 -0.84 -1.20 -25.64
C ALA A 218 -1.01 -2.40 -24.70
N ALA A 219 -1.91 -3.31 -25.09
CA ALA A 219 -2.14 -4.56 -24.38
C ALA A 219 -0.91 -5.46 -24.44
N LEU A 220 -0.49 -5.95 -23.27
CA LEU A 220 0.58 -6.92 -23.11
C LEU A 220 0.27 -7.79 -21.88
N GLY A 221 -0.96 -8.31 -21.83
CA GLY A 221 -1.52 -9.00 -20.69
C GLY A 221 -0.65 -10.14 -20.17
N ASN A 222 -0.68 -10.35 -18.86
CA ASN A 222 -0.35 -11.67 -18.33
C ASN A 222 -1.50 -12.63 -18.68
N SER A 223 -1.25 -13.93 -18.88
CA SER A 223 -2.35 -14.86 -19.23
C SER A 223 -3.17 -15.30 -18.01
N GLY A 224 -2.65 -15.15 -16.79
CA GLY A 224 -3.42 -15.23 -15.54
C GLY A 224 -3.92 -13.86 -15.07
N SER A 225 -4.25 -13.73 -13.78
CA SER A 225 -4.61 -12.45 -13.17
C SER A 225 -3.44 -11.47 -13.17
N GLY A 226 -3.72 -10.17 -13.13
CA GLY A 226 -2.68 -9.15 -12.95
C GLY A 226 -1.95 -9.36 -11.62
N ILE A 227 -2.71 -9.39 -10.53
CA ILE A 227 -2.24 -9.69 -9.18
C ILE A 227 -3.13 -10.78 -8.58
N PHE A 228 -2.54 -11.79 -7.95
CA PHE A 228 -3.26 -12.86 -7.26
C PHE A 228 -2.75 -13.03 -5.83
N LEU A 229 -3.65 -12.90 -4.85
CA LEU A 229 -3.39 -13.11 -3.43
C LEU A 229 -4.02 -14.43 -3.00
N SER A 230 -3.29 -15.29 -2.31
CA SER A 230 -3.78 -16.62 -1.94
C SER A 230 -3.17 -17.15 -0.63
N ASN A 231 -3.80 -18.20 -0.10
CA ASN A 231 -3.30 -19.00 1.02
C ASN A 231 -3.00 -18.17 2.28
N GLY A 232 -3.79 -17.14 2.55
CA GLY A 232 -3.68 -16.30 3.74
C GLY A 232 -2.76 -15.09 3.61
N ALA A 233 -2.45 -14.66 2.38
CA ALA A 233 -1.82 -13.36 2.16
C ALA A 233 -2.75 -12.24 2.68
N SER A 234 -2.23 -11.40 3.56
CA SER A 234 -3.04 -10.39 4.26
C SER A 234 -2.32 -9.05 4.36
N THR A 235 -3.04 -7.99 4.72
CA THR A 235 -2.48 -6.64 4.95
C THR A 235 -1.67 -6.09 3.77
N THR A 236 -1.97 -6.55 2.56
CA THR A 236 -1.32 -6.05 1.34
C THR A 236 -1.95 -4.72 0.92
N LEU A 237 -1.10 -3.76 0.57
CA LEU A 237 -1.49 -2.50 -0.04
C LEU A 237 -1.29 -2.56 -1.56
N ILE A 238 -2.37 -2.47 -2.33
CA ILE A 238 -2.34 -2.37 -3.79
C ILE A 238 -2.85 -0.99 -4.16
N THR A 239 -1.97 -0.08 -4.60
CA THR A 239 -2.38 1.30 -4.90
C THR A 239 -1.57 1.99 -5.99
N GLY A 240 -2.22 2.86 -6.77
CA GLY A 240 -1.57 3.64 -7.83
C GLY A 240 -1.12 2.82 -9.03
N ASN A 241 -1.51 1.55 -9.13
CA ASN A 241 -1.12 0.67 -10.22
C ASN A 241 -2.01 0.86 -11.44
N ARG A 242 -1.47 0.53 -12.61
CA ARG A 242 -2.23 0.32 -13.83
C ARG A 242 -2.32 -1.17 -14.10
N ILE A 243 -3.51 -1.74 -14.04
CA ILE A 243 -3.76 -3.18 -14.16
C ILE A 243 -4.76 -3.41 -15.29
N ALA A 244 -4.29 -3.92 -16.42
CA ALA A 244 -5.14 -4.04 -17.59
C ALA A 244 -4.74 -5.16 -18.53
N PHE A 245 -5.71 -5.63 -19.33
CA PHE A 245 -5.52 -6.63 -20.38
C PHE A 245 -5.02 -7.99 -19.89
N ASN A 246 -5.13 -8.30 -18.60
CA ASN A 246 -4.77 -9.62 -18.10
C ASN A 246 -5.80 -10.67 -18.57
N GLY A 247 -5.34 -11.91 -18.71
CA GLY A 247 -6.12 -13.04 -19.22
C GLY A 247 -7.15 -13.57 -18.23
N GLN A 248 -7.08 -13.13 -16.98
CA GLN A 248 -8.11 -13.33 -15.96
C GLN A 248 -8.55 -11.99 -15.37
N ASP A 249 -8.73 -11.90 -14.05
CA ASP A 249 -9.08 -10.66 -13.36
C ASP A 249 -7.92 -9.67 -13.31
N GLY A 250 -8.23 -8.41 -13.00
CA GLY A 250 -7.22 -7.44 -12.61
C GLY A 250 -6.51 -7.88 -11.31
N VAL A 251 -7.30 -8.08 -10.26
CA VAL A 251 -6.85 -8.53 -8.94
C VAL A 251 -7.76 -9.66 -8.45
N THR A 252 -7.18 -10.83 -8.16
CA THR A 252 -7.91 -11.97 -7.56
C THR A 252 -7.47 -12.13 -6.11
N LEU A 253 -8.42 -12.36 -5.20
CA LEU A 253 -8.15 -12.65 -3.79
C LEU A 253 -8.75 -13.99 -3.42
N GLY A 254 -7.93 -14.86 -2.83
CA GLY A 254 -8.30 -16.19 -2.37
C GLY A 254 -8.50 -17.20 -3.50
N ILE A 255 -8.43 -18.47 -3.13
CA ILE A 255 -8.53 -19.59 -4.09
C ILE A 255 -9.97 -20.08 -4.33
N ASN A 256 -10.90 -19.69 -3.46
CA ASN A 256 -12.33 -19.96 -3.54
C ASN A 256 -13.07 -19.03 -2.55
N SER A 257 -14.40 -18.96 -2.66
CA SER A 257 -15.27 -18.17 -1.79
C SER A 257 -15.25 -18.54 -0.29
N THR A 258 -14.60 -19.64 0.10
CA THR A 258 -14.48 -20.06 1.52
C THR A 258 -13.13 -19.72 2.15
N ASP A 259 -12.21 -19.09 1.41
CA ASP A 259 -10.95 -18.61 1.94
C ASP A 259 -11.17 -17.38 2.83
N ASN A 260 -11.28 -17.59 4.14
CA ASN A 260 -11.49 -16.54 5.14
C ASN A 260 -10.20 -16.06 5.82
N ILE A 261 -9.03 -16.39 5.25
CA ILE A 261 -7.72 -16.00 5.81
C ILE A 261 -6.98 -15.01 4.91
N THR A 262 -7.33 -14.91 3.63
CA THR A 262 -6.81 -13.90 2.70
C THR A 262 -7.60 -12.59 2.85
N ASN A 263 -7.38 -11.86 3.94
CA ASN A 263 -8.15 -10.66 4.32
C ASN A 263 -7.28 -9.45 4.68
N ASN A 264 -7.91 -8.33 5.01
CA ASN A 264 -7.30 -7.03 5.32
C ASN A 264 -6.47 -6.45 4.16
N ASN A 265 -6.82 -6.73 2.91
CA ASN A 265 -6.06 -6.26 1.75
C ASN A 265 -6.71 -5.03 1.10
N LEU A 266 -6.03 -3.87 1.16
CA LEU A 266 -6.52 -2.62 0.60
C LEU A 266 -6.22 -2.53 -0.90
N ILE A 267 -7.27 -2.36 -1.70
CA ILE A 267 -7.17 -2.13 -3.15
C ILE A 267 -7.72 -0.73 -3.43
N SER A 268 -6.85 0.27 -3.47
CA SER A 268 -7.29 1.68 -3.53
C SER A 268 -6.57 2.45 -4.62
N ASN A 269 -7.29 3.32 -5.32
CA ASN A 269 -6.71 4.24 -6.31
C ASN A 269 -5.86 3.52 -7.38
N ASN A 270 -6.32 2.36 -7.84
CA ASN A 270 -5.75 1.68 -9.01
C ASN A 270 -6.56 2.03 -10.26
N ARG A 271 -5.88 2.02 -11.41
CA ARG A 271 -6.50 2.06 -12.73
C ARG A 271 -6.62 0.63 -13.25
N ILE A 272 -7.78 0.02 -13.03
CA ILE A 272 -8.09 -1.37 -13.39
C ILE A 272 -9.08 -1.35 -14.55
N TYR A 273 -8.70 -1.88 -15.72
CA TYR A 273 -9.58 -1.84 -16.89
C TYR A 273 -9.18 -2.86 -17.98
N SER A 274 -10.13 -3.27 -18.81
CA SER A 274 -9.96 -4.20 -19.94
C SER A 274 -9.28 -5.52 -19.57
N ASN A 275 -9.45 -6.03 -18.35
CA ASN A 275 -9.08 -7.42 -18.05
C ASN A 275 -10.13 -8.38 -18.67
N THR A 276 -9.80 -9.66 -18.78
CA THR A 276 -10.67 -10.62 -19.50
C THR A 276 -11.92 -10.97 -18.69
N PHE A 277 -11.78 -11.00 -17.36
CA PHE A 277 -12.87 -11.13 -16.40
C PHE A 277 -13.04 -9.79 -15.65
N ILE A 278 -13.37 -9.83 -14.36
CA ILE A 278 -13.70 -8.64 -13.59
C ILE A 278 -12.43 -7.93 -13.06
N GLY A 279 -12.60 -6.70 -12.60
CA GLY A 279 -11.47 -5.90 -12.14
C GLY A 279 -10.87 -6.40 -10.82
N ILE A 280 -11.75 -6.76 -9.88
CA ILE A 280 -11.42 -7.34 -8.58
C ILE A 280 -12.37 -8.52 -8.38
N ASP A 281 -11.84 -9.70 -8.11
CA ASP A 281 -12.60 -10.91 -7.77
C ASP A 281 -12.24 -11.37 -6.35
N LEU A 282 -13.25 -11.46 -5.48
CA LEU A 282 -13.14 -12.03 -4.14
C LEU A 282 -13.61 -13.48 -4.17
N GLY A 283 -12.68 -14.43 -4.06
CA GLY A 283 -12.98 -15.85 -3.99
C GLY A 283 -12.91 -16.59 -5.33
N ASN A 284 -12.46 -15.94 -6.40
CA ASN A 284 -12.27 -16.55 -7.73
C ASN A 284 -13.57 -17.25 -8.20
N ASN A 285 -14.69 -16.55 -8.03
CA ASN A 285 -16.03 -17.06 -8.29
C ASN A 285 -16.89 -16.08 -9.09
N ASP A 286 -16.24 -15.25 -9.92
CA ASP A 286 -16.84 -14.08 -10.53
C ASP A 286 -17.41 -13.15 -9.43
N VAL A 287 -18.43 -12.36 -9.75
CA VAL A 287 -19.03 -11.39 -8.82
C VAL A 287 -19.59 -12.08 -7.58
N THR A 288 -19.02 -11.72 -6.43
CA THR A 288 -19.53 -12.08 -5.10
C THR A 288 -20.71 -11.19 -4.74
N GLN A 289 -21.91 -11.79 -4.72
CA GLN A 289 -23.15 -11.05 -4.49
C GLN A 289 -23.21 -10.45 -3.08
N ASN A 290 -23.73 -9.21 -3.00
CA ASN A 290 -23.98 -8.59 -1.70
C ASN A 290 -24.91 -9.45 -0.83
N ASP A 291 -24.53 -9.66 0.42
CA ASP A 291 -25.30 -10.41 1.41
C ASP A 291 -26.12 -9.47 2.34
N ALA A 292 -26.96 -10.06 3.20
CA ALA A 292 -27.77 -9.29 4.14
C ALA A 292 -27.17 -9.31 5.54
N GLY A 293 -26.68 -8.15 6.00
CA GLY A 293 -26.22 -7.97 7.37
C GLY A 293 -24.74 -8.29 7.62
N ASP A 294 -23.97 -8.62 6.57
CA ASP A 294 -22.50 -8.79 6.58
C ASP A 294 -22.09 -9.84 7.62
N PHE A 295 -22.54 -11.07 7.38
CA PHE A 295 -22.15 -12.26 8.15
C PHE A 295 -20.93 -12.95 7.53
N ASP A 296 -20.10 -12.17 6.83
CA ASP A 296 -19.35 -12.63 5.68
C ASP A 296 -18.25 -13.66 5.99
N ILE A 297 -18.09 -14.58 5.04
CA ILE A 297 -17.04 -15.60 4.98
C ILE A 297 -16.43 -15.46 3.59
N GLY A 298 -15.12 -15.26 3.51
CA GLY A 298 -14.40 -15.22 2.25
C GLY A 298 -13.27 -14.20 2.25
N PRO A 299 -12.57 -14.04 1.11
CA PRO A 299 -11.45 -13.12 1.01
C PRO A 299 -11.92 -11.69 1.22
N ASN A 300 -11.11 -10.89 1.92
CA ASN A 300 -11.50 -9.56 2.39
C ASN A 300 -12.90 -9.55 3.05
N ASP A 301 -13.17 -10.58 3.88
CA ASP A 301 -14.44 -10.78 4.55
C ASP A 301 -15.64 -10.56 3.61
N ALA A 302 -15.51 -11.01 2.34
CA ALA A 302 -16.51 -10.84 1.26
C ALA A 302 -17.19 -9.46 1.18
N GLN A 303 -16.46 -8.38 1.51
CA GLN A 303 -16.99 -7.04 1.66
C GLN A 303 -17.97 -6.63 0.55
N ASN A 304 -19.22 -6.34 0.93
CA ASN A 304 -20.25 -5.86 0.02
C ASN A 304 -19.84 -4.57 -0.71
N PHE A 305 -20.12 -4.50 -2.02
CA PHE A 305 -19.87 -3.32 -2.85
C PHE A 305 -21.05 -2.32 -2.82
N PRO A 306 -20.83 -1.03 -3.15
CA PRO A 306 -21.90 -0.04 -3.22
C PRO A 306 -22.92 -0.36 -4.31
N VAL A 307 -24.20 -0.08 -4.08
CA VAL A 307 -25.25 -0.14 -5.12
C VAL A 307 -25.53 1.28 -5.59
N LEU A 308 -25.10 1.60 -6.81
CA LEU A 308 -25.29 2.92 -7.41
C LEU A 308 -26.69 3.03 -8.03
N THR A 309 -27.33 4.18 -7.83
CA THR A 309 -28.70 4.45 -8.33
C THR A 309 -28.75 5.58 -9.35
N ALA A 310 -27.82 6.52 -9.28
CA ALA A 310 -27.73 7.63 -10.23
C ALA A 310 -26.31 8.20 -10.31
N ALA A 311 -25.94 8.67 -11.49
CA ALA A 311 -24.79 9.52 -11.73
C ALA A 311 -25.20 10.69 -12.64
N ILE A 312 -24.96 11.92 -12.20
CA ILE A 312 -25.30 13.15 -12.93
C ILE A 312 -24.05 14.02 -13.05
N THR A 313 -23.64 14.30 -14.28
CA THR A 313 -22.44 15.11 -14.57
C THR A 313 -22.79 16.46 -15.18
N SER A 314 -22.08 17.49 -14.74
CA SER A 314 -22.04 18.82 -15.38
C SER A 314 -20.88 18.97 -16.38
N GLY A 315 -20.06 17.93 -16.54
CA GLY A 315 -18.81 17.94 -17.32
C GLY A 315 -17.57 18.36 -16.53
N SER A 316 -17.72 19.06 -15.40
CA SER A 316 -16.63 19.45 -14.49
C SER A 316 -16.80 18.93 -13.06
N SER A 317 -18.00 18.48 -12.72
CA SER A 317 -18.32 17.83 -11.45
C SER A 317 -19.35 16.73 -11.71
N ILE A 318 -19.32 15.70 -10.86
CA ILE A 318 -20.26 14.59 -10.91
C ILE A 318 -20.89 14.37 -9.53
N GLY A 319 -22.21 14.24 -9.53
CA GLY A 319 -23.00 13.78 -8.39
C GLY A 319 -23.31 12.30 -8.55
N ILE A 320 -23.10 11.51 -7.52
CA ILE A 320 -23.33 10.06 -7.50
C ILE A 320 -24.18 9.73 -6.27
N ALA A 321 -25.24 8.95 -6.44
CA ALA A 321 -26.07 8.50 -5.32
C ALA A 321 -26.24 6.98 -5.31
N GLY A 322 -26.39 6.42 -4.12
CA GLY A 322 -26.53 4.99 -3.94
C GLY A 322 -26.75 4.59 -2.49
N THR A 323 -26.63 3.29 -2.26
CA THR A 323 -26.69 2.67 -0.93
C THR A 323 -25.55 1.71 -0.72
N LEU A 324 -25.20 1.46 0.54
CA LEU A 324 -24.32 0.38 0.97
C LEU A 324 -25.06 -0.43 2.04
N GLY A 325 -25.09 -1.74 1.90
CA GLY A 325 -25.46 -2.68 2.96
C GLY A 325 -24.21 -3.44 3.38
N SER A 326 -23.82 -3.36 4.65
CA SER A 326 -22.62 -4.01 5.21
C SER A 326 -22.73 -4.08 6.74
N ALA A 327 -21.65 -4.34 7.47
CA ALA A 327 -21.65 -4.49 8.91
C ALA A 327 -22.24 -3.25 9.59
N ALA A 328 -23.11 -3.49 10.58
CA ALA A 328 -23.86 -2.43 11.23
C ALA A 328 -22.98 -1.48 12.06
N ASN A 329 -23.28 -0.19 11.98
CA ASN A 329 -22.52 0.87 12.64
C ASN A 329 -21.04 0.81 12.25
N THR A 330 -20.71 0.60 10.99
CA THR A 330 -19.32 0.56 10.54
C THR A 330 -19.10 1.66 9.51
N PRO A 331 -18.01 2.45 9.62
CA PRO A 331 -17.66 3.39 8.58
C PRO A 331 -16.96 2.66 7.43
N TYR A 332 -17.31 3.06 6.21
CA TYR A 332 -16.75 2.58 4.95
C TYR A 332 -16.28 3.75 4.12
N VAL A 333 -15.27 3.51 3.28
CA VAL A 333 -14.88 4.47 2.24
C VAL A 333 -15.30 3.94 0.91
N LEU A 334 -16.04 4.78 0.19
CA LEU A 334 -16.50 4.49 -1.14
C LEU A 334 -15.61 5.23 -2.13
N GLU A 335 -14.82 4.50 -2.91
CA GLU A 335 -14.05 5.06 -4.03
C GLU A 335 -14.88 4.97 -5.30
N PHE A 336 -14.87 6.02 -6.13
CA PHE A 336 -15.65 6.09 -7.36
C PHE A 336 -14.75 6.19 -8.57
N PHE A 337 -15.16 5.53 -9.65
CA PHE A 337 -14.39 5.44 -10.88
C PHE A 337 -15.29 5.73 -12.08
N SER A 338 -14.71 6.35 -13.11
CA SER A 338 -15.33 6.42 -14.44
C SER A 338 -14.65 5.44 -15.39
N ASN A 339 -15.45 4.84 -16.26
CA ASN A 339 -15.06 3.80 -17.19
C ASN A 339 -15.56 4.13 -18.59
N THR A 340 -14.72 3.81 -19.57
CA THR A 340 -15.08 3.91 -20.99
C THR A 340 -16.11 2.85 -21.37
N VAL A 341 -16.03 1.66 -20.77
CA VAL A 341 -16.90 0.52 -21.02
C VAL A 341 -17.42 -0.01 -19.68
N CYS A 342 -18.67 -0.44 -19.65
CA CYS A 342 -19.14 -1.32 -18.59
C CYS A 342 -19.00 -2.77 -19.06
N ASP A 343 -18.36 -3.60 -18.23
CA ASP A 343 -18.12 -5.00 -18.56
C ASP A 343 -19.43 -5.77 -18.81
N GLY A 344 -19.36 -6.87 -19.56
CA GLY A 344 -20.50 -7.66 -20.01
C GLY A 344 -21.36 -8.24 -18.89
N LEU A 345 -20.82 -8.37 -17.67
CA LEU A 345 -21.55 -8.76 -16.47
C LEU A 345 -22.31 -7.60 -15.81
N ALA A 346 -22.20 -6.37 -16.33
CA ALA A 346 -22.71 -5.12 -15.79
C ALA A 346 -22.04 -4.64 -14.48
N PHE A 347 -21.06 -5.39 -13.97
CA PHE A 347 -20.15 -4.99 -12.90
C PHE A 347 -18.88 -4.48 -13.59
N GLY A 348 -18.76 -3.16 -13.73
CA GLY A 348 -17.65 -2.56 -14.47
C GLY A 348 -16.33 -2.67 -13.69
N GLU A 349 -15.25 -2.14 -14.25
CA GLU A 349 -13.96 -2.05 -13.54
C GLU A 349 -13.75 -0.63 -12.98
N GLY A 350 -12.51 -0.21 -12.78
CA GLY A 350 -12.15 1.11 -12.24
C GLY A 350 -11.09 1.80 -13.08
N GLU A 351 -11.46 2.33 -14.24
CA GLU A 351 -10.49 2.88 -15.19
C GLU A 351 -9.91 4.23 -14.74
N ASN A 352 -10.75 5.18 -14.30
CA ASN A 352 -10.27 6.50 -13.90
C ASN A 352 -10.83 6.86 -12.54
N TYR A 353 -9.95 6.99 -11.54
CA TYR A 353 -10.31 7.42 -10.19
C TYR A 353 -10.91 8.83 -10.17
N LEU A 354 -12.04 9.00 -9.49
CA LEU A 354 -12.77 10.27 -9.40
C LEU A 354 -12.69 10.92 -8.03
N GLY A 355 -12.43 10.12 -6.99
CA GLY A 355 -12.45 10.54 -5.60
C GLY A 355 -13.20 9.54 -4.71
N PHE A 356 -13.43 9.93 -3.47
CA PHE A 356 -14.04 9.07 -2.46
C PHE A 356 -14.99 9.85 -1.55
N VAL A 357 -15.85 9.10 -0.83
CA VAL A 357 -16.57 9.61 0.35
C VAL A 357 -16.51 8.58 1.48
N THR A 358 -16.71 9.03 2.71
CA THR A 358 -16.92 8.14 3.85
C THR A 358 -18.41 8.06 4.17
N VAL A 359 -18.91 6.86 4.40
CA VAL A 359 -20.28 6.59 4.84
C VAL A 359 -20.25 5.74 6.10
N THR A 360 -21.23 5.90 6.99
CA THR A 360 -21.39 5.01 8.15
C THR A 360 -22.74 4.31 8.04
N THR A 361 -22.72 2.98 8.07
CA THR A 361 -23.94 2.18 8.10
C THR A 361 -24.70 2.40 9.42
N ASN A 362 -26.02 2.31 9.38
CA ASN A 362 -26.86 2.40 10.57
C ASN A 362 -26.83 1.09 11.37
N SER A 363 -27.65 1.01 12.42
CA SER A 363 -27.77 -0.18 13.28
C SER A 363 -28.31 -1.43 12.56
N SER A 364 -28.87 -1.27 11.36
CA SER A 364 -29.32 -2.35 10.50
C SER A 364 -28.34 -2.64 9.36
N GLY A 365 -27.13 -2.08 9.37
CA GLY A 365 -26.14 -2.31 8.33
C GLY A 365 -26.30 -1.47 7.06
N ASN A 366 -27.23 -0.52 7.02
CA ASN A 366 -27.54 0.22 5.79
C ASN A 366 -27.06 1.67 5.83
N ALA A 367 -26.51 2.16 4.73
CA ALA A 367 -26.22 3.58 4.49
C ALA A 367 -26.78 4.01 3.14
N SER A 368 -27.37 5.21 3.08
CA SER A 368 -27.62 5.93 1.82
C SER A 368 -26.58 7.04 1.69
N PHE A 369 -26.14 7.32 0.47
CA PHE A 369 -25.13 8.35 0.24
C PHE A 369 -25.40 9.19 -1.01
N THR A 370 -24.81 10.38 -0.99
CA THR A 370 -24.66 11.24 -2.16
C THR A 370 -23.25 11.79 -2.13
N ALA A 371 -22.47 11.50 -3.17
CA ALA A 371 -21.13 12.01 -3.38
C ALA A 371 -21.18 13.11 -4.44
N ILE A 372 -20.52 14.25 -4.18
CA ILE A 372 -20.30 15.30 -5.18
C ILE A 372 -18.80 15.43 -5.34
N LEU A 373 -18.29 15.07 -6.51
CA LEU A 373 -16.86 15.03 -6.81
C LEU A 373 -16.52 16.10 -7.84
N ASN A 374 -15.39 16.78 -7.64
CA ASN A 374 -14.84 17.74 -8.58
C ASN A 374 -13.99 17.01 -9.63
N ALA A 375 -14.65 16.22 -10.46
CA ALA A 375 -14.04 15.43 -11.51
C ALA A 375 -14.75 15.66 -12.85
N ALA A 376 -13.96 15.80 -13.91
CA ALA A 376 -14.49 15.95 -15.26
C ALA A 376 -14.91 14.58 -15.80
N VAL A 377 -16.22 14.37 -15.95
CA VAL A 377 -16.78 13.12 -16.49
C VAL A 377 -17.73 13.46 -17.64
N PRO A 378 -17.54 12.91 -18.85
CA PRO A 378 -18.48 13.14 -19.94
C PRO A 378 -19.80 12.39 -19.71
N ALA A 379 -20.90 12.98 -20.18
CA ALA A 379 -22.18 12.27 -20.22
C ALA A 379 -22.06 11.03 -21.13
N GLY A 380 -22.59 9.90 -20.69
CA GLY A 380 -22.46 8.60 -21.35
C GLY A 380 -21.31 7.72 -20.82
N ALA A 381 -20.41 8.26 -19.98
CA ALA A 381 -19.45 7.42 -19.27
C ALA A 381 -20.13 6.50 -18.24
N PHE A 382 -19.48 5.41 -17.87
CA PHE A 382 -19.99 4.48 -16.86
C PHE A 382 -19.31 4.72 -15.52
N ILE A 383 -20.07 4.72 -14.44
CA ILE A 383 -19.58 4.91 -13.07
C ILE A 383 -19.69 3.61 -12.30
N THR A 384 -18.62 3.27 -11.59
CA THR A 384 -18.56 2.16 -10.63
C THR A 384 -18.00 2.68 -9.31
N ALA A 385 -18.10 1.85 -8.27
CA ALA A 385 -17.54 2.14 -6.98
C ALA A 385 -17.05 0.88 -6.28
N THR A 386 -16.08 1.00 -5.39
CA THR A 386 -15.71 -0.01 -4.40
C THR A 386 -16.07 0.50 -3.00
N ALA A 387 -16.19 -0.40 -2.03
CA ALA A 387 -16.29 -0.10 -0.62
C ALA A 387 -15.10 -0.75 0.09
N SER A 388 -14.35 0.05 0.84
CA SER A 388 -13.32 -0.45 1.72
C SER A 388 -13.77 -0.33 3.16
N SER A 389 -13.74 -1.46 3.86
CA SER A 389 -14.01 -1.58 5.27
C SER A 389 -12.94 -0.85 6.06
N ASN A 390 -13.19 -0.78 7.35
CA ASN A 390 -12.24 -0.19 8.23
C ASN A 390 -10.97 -1.06 8.30
N SER A 391 -11.08 -2.41 8.25
CA SER A 391 -9.98 -3.40 8.25
C SER A 391 -9.18 -3.48 6.96
N ASP A 392 -9.41 -2.55 6.03
CA ASP A 392 -8.80 -2.54 4.71
C ASP A 392 -9.39 -3.54 3.73
N ASP A 393 -10.39 -4.33 4.14
CA ASP A 393 -11.12 -5.22 3.25
C ASP A 393 -11.84 -4.43 2.17
N THR A 394 -11.40 -4.60 0.93
CA THR A 394 -11.99 -3.90 -0.22
C THR A 394 -12.89 -4.84 -0.99
N SER A 395 -14.09 -4.36 -1.30
CA SER A 395 -15.07 -5.04 -2.15
C SER A 395 -14.59 -5.15 -3.60
N GLU A 396 -15.30 -5.98 -4.35
CA GLU A 396 -15.32 -5.90 -5.81
C GLU A 396 -15.92 -4.56 -6.30
N PHE A 397 -15.89 -4.32 -7.61
CA PHE A 397 -16.55 -3.15 -8.20
C PHE A 397 -18.07 -3.31 -8.27
N SER A 398 -18.79 -2.22 -8.02
CA SER A 398 -20.23 -2.17 -8.16
C SER A 398 -20.71 -2.40 -9.59
N ALA A 399 -22.00 -2.73 -9.71
CA ALA A 399 -22.72 -2.56 -10.96
C ALA A 399 -22.58 -1.12 -11.49
N CYS A 400 -22.43 -0.97 -12.81
CA CYS A 400 -22.19 0.31 -13.43
C CYS A 400 -23.49 1.12 -13.59
N VAL A 401 -23.38 2.45 -13.45
CA VAL A 401 -24.45 3.39 -13.82
C VAL A 401 -23.94 4.40 -14.84
N VAL A 402 -24.78 4.74 -15.83
CA VAL A 402 -24.42 5.73 -16.85
C VAL A 402 -24.48 7.13 -16.25
N ALA A 403 -23.42 7.91 -16.42
CA ALA A 403 -23.39 9.33 -16.11
C ALA A 403 -24.29 10.09 -17.09
N THR A 404 -25.37 10.68 -16.59
CA THR A 404 -26.31 11.48 -17.38
C THR A 404 -25.98 12.97 -17.30
N GLY A 405 -26.21 13.72 -18.37
CA GLY A 405 -25.95 15.17 -18.37
C GLY A 405 -27.00 15.94 -17.55
N GLY A 406 -26.57 16.85 -16.67
CA GLY A 406 -27.46 17.69 -15.87
C GLY A 406 -26.81 19.01 -15.42
N THR A 407 -27.64 20.02 -15.14
CA THR A 407 -27.17 21.38 -14.80
C THR A 407 -26.81 21.58 -13.33
N THR A 408 -27.22 20.68 -12.43
CA THR A 408 -26.88 20.73 -10.99
C THR A 408 -26.61 19.33 -10.41
N PRO A 409 -25.34 18.98 -10.15
CA PRO A 409 -24.96 17.72 -9.48
C PRO A 409 -25.56 17.54 -8.07
N GLY A 410 -26.07 18.61 -7.44
CA GLY A 410 -26.53 18.63 -6.05
C GLY A 410 -28.02 18.35 -5.79
N THR A 411 -28.82 18.06 -6.82
CA THR A 411 -30.26 17.71 -6.67
C THR A 411 -30.53 16.28 -7.12
N ILE A 412 -29.73 15.32 -6.63
CA ILE A 412 -30.06 13.90 -6.81
C ILE A 412 -31.13 13.55 -5.78
N PRO A 413 -32.37 13.21 -6.19
CA PRO A 413 -33.38 12.79 -5.23
C PRO A 413 -32.88 11.53 -4.51
N THR A 414 -32.79 11.60 -3.18
CA THR A 414 -32.50 10.43 -2.34
C THR A 414 -33.57 9.38 -2.61
N ALA A 415 -33.18 8.23 -3.17
CA ALA A 415 -34.12 7.15 -3.43
C ALA A 415 -34.70 6.66 -2.10
N THR A 416 -35.98 6.94 -1.86
CA THR A 416 -36.71 6.39 -0.72
C THR A 416 -37.36 5.09 -1.19
N LEU A 417 -37.07 3.97 -0.53
CA LEU A 417 -37.72 2.69 -0.77
C LEU A 417 -39.24 2.85 -0.57
N VAL A 418 -40.01 2.81 -1.66
CA VAL A 418 -41.48 2.75 -1.61
C VAL A 418 -41.89 1.29 -1.75
N VAL A 419 -42.36 0.69 -0.66
CA VAL A 419 -43.13 -0.56 -0.70
C VAL A 419 -44.48 -0.24 -1.36
N VAL A 420 -44.73 -0.78 -2.55
CA VAL A 420 -45.96 -0.52 -3.30
C VAL A 420 -47.09 -1.40 -2.78
N GLY A 421 -48.10 -0.77 -2.18
CA GLY A 421 -49.40 -1.38 -1.88
C GLY A 421 -50.42 -0.37 -1.35
N GLY A 422 -51.25 0.21 -2.23
CA GLY A 422 -52.44 1.00 -1.86
C GLY A 422 -52.74 2.20 -2.79
N PRO A 423 -54.01 2.62 -2.93
CA PRO A 423 -54.44 3.59 -3.94
C PRO A 423 -53.95 5.01 -3.63
N THR A 424 -53.79 5.77 -4.71
CA THR A 424 -53.20 7.11 -4.88
C THR A 424 -53.37 8.07 -3.69
N PRO A 425 -52.28 8.51 -3.03
CA PRO A 425 -52.32 9.62 -2.10
C PRO A 425 -52.12 10.96 -2.82
N THR A 426 -52.94 11.95 -2.50
CA THR A 426 -52.63 13.37 -2.73
C THR A 426 -51.40 13.76 -1.92
N ILE A 427 -50.34 14.23 -2.59
CA ILE A 427 -49.12 14.74 -1.95
C ILE A 427 -49.36 16.17 -1.49
N SER A 428 -49.67 16.35 -0.21
CA SER A 428 -49.38 17.60 0.50
C SER A 428 -47.94 17.53 1.00
N ILE A 429 -47.04 18.34 0.43
CA ILE A 429 -45.66 18.46 0.93
C ILE A 429 -45.75 19.18 2.28
N PRO A 430 -45.46 18.52 3.42
CA PRO A 430 -45.28 19.24 4.67
C PRO A 430 -44.04 20.10 4.49
N THR A 431 -44.16 21.41 4.70
CA THR A 431 -42.98 22.27 4.83
C THR A 431 -42.11 21.69 5.93
N LEU A 432 -40.92 21.22 5.58
CA LEU A 432 -39.96 20.69 6.54
C LEU A 432 -39.80 21.72 7.67
N PRO A 433 -39.89 21.33 8.96
CA PRO A 433 -39.51 22.25 10.02
C PRO A 433 -38.11 22.80 9.72
N PRO A 434 -37.84 24.08 10.03
CA PRO A 434 -36.51 24.65 9.84
C PRO A 434 -35.47 23.68 10.41
N PRO A 435 -34.40 23.32 9.66
CA PRO A 435 -33.41 22.38 10.16
C PRO A 435 -32.94 22.87 11.52
N THR A 436 -33.11 22.03 12.54
CA THR A 436 -32.62 22.32 13.88
C THR A 436 -31.14 22.65 13.74
N PRO A 437 -30.64 23.77 14.28
CA PRO A 437 -29.22 24.11 14.17
C PRO A 437 -28.39 22.93 14.66
N LEU A 438 -27.58 22.36 13.76
CA LEU A 438 -26.70 21.26 14.12
C LEU A 438 -25.76 21.75 15.24
N GLY A 439 -25.70 21.00 16.34
CA GLY A 439 -24.79 21.29 17.46
C GLY A 439 -23.31 21.25 17.04
N PRO A 440 -22.38 21.59 17.96
CA PRO A 440 -20.95 21.50 17.66
C PRO A 440 -20.56 20.08 17.21
N PRO A 441 -19.50 19.93 16.39
CA PRO A 441 -19.08 18.63 15.93
C PRO A 441 -18.63 17.76 17.09
N THR A 442 -19.17 16.54 17.16
CA THR A 442 -18.93 15.58 18.22
C THR A 442 -18.62 14.21 17.64
N ALA A 443 -17.92 13.38 18.40
CA ALA A 443 -17.60 12.01 18.03
C ALA A 443 -17.90 11.05 19.18
N SER A 444 -18.49 9.90 18.89
CA SER A 444 -18.66 8.80 19.84
C SER A 444 -17.96 7.55 19.34
N VAL A 445 -17.33 6.82 20.25
CA VAL A 445 -16.65 5.56 19.91
C VAL A 445 -17.69 4.50 19.62
N ASN A 446 -17.48 3.81 18.50
CA ASN A 446 -18.39 2.83 17.96
C ASN A 446 -17.64 1.53 17.66
N VAL A 447 -18.36 0.39 17.70
CA VAL A 447 -17.91 -0.99 17.42
C VAL A 447 -16.71 -1.56 18.20
N VAL A 448 -15.90 -0.74 18.88
CA VAL A 448 -14.73 -1.18 19.67
C VAL A 448 -14.93 -0.93 21.17
N ARG A 449 -14.32 -1.76 22.02
CA ARG A 449 -14.40 -1.61 23.50
C ARG A 449 -13.58 -0.44 24.05
N GLY A 450 -12.71 0.13 23.22
CA GLY A 450 -11.90 1.30 23.48
C GLY A 450 -11.17 1.67 22.20
N LEU A 451 -11.15 2.97 21.88
CA LEU A 451 -10.52 3.49 20.67
C LEU A 451 -9.23 4.21 21.03
N SER A 452 -8.12 3.74 20.47
CA SER A 452 -6.82 4.40 20.59
C SER A 452 -6.88 5.86 20.12
N VAL A 453 -6.46 6.75 21.02
CA VAL A 453 -6.14 8.14 20.76
C VAL A 453 -4.63 8.24 20.69
N ARG A 454 -4.11 8.78 19.58
CA ARG A 454 -2.70 8.74 19.21
C ARG A 454 -2.11 10.14 19.09
N SER A 455 -0.78 10.21 19.03
CA SER A 455 -0.06 11.48 18.84
C SER A 455 -0.21 12.09 17.45
N GLY A 456 -0.60 11.30 16.44
CA GLY A 456 -0.77 11.73 15.05
C GLY A 456 -1.92 11.01 14.33
N PRO A 457 -2.44 11.59 13.23
CA PRO A 457 -3.54 11.06 12.45
C PRO A 457 -3.09 9.95 11.49
N TYR A 458 -2.45 8.92 12.05
CA TYR A 458 -2.04 7.74 11.31
C TYR A 458 -1.83 6.53 12.24
N LEU A 459 -2.03 5.31 11.74
CA LEU A 459 -2.10 4.05 12.47
C LEU A 459 -0.79 3.75 13.21
N ALA A 460 0.31 4.10 12.55
CA ALA A 460 1.65 3.92 13.05
C ALA A 460 1.95 4.81 14.29
N ALA A 461 1.17 5.88 14.53
CA ALA A 461 1.37 6.89 15.58
C ALA A 461 1.31 6.32 17.02
N THR A 462 2.11 6.91 17.92
CA THR A 462 2.18 6.54 19.35
C THR A 462 0.82 6.61 20.03
N TYR A 463 0.44 5.55 20.74
CA TYR A 463 -0.74 5.52 21.61
C TYR A 463 -0.57 6.47 22.81
N LEU A 464 -1.56 7.33 23.05
CA LEU A 464 -1.59 8.25 24.20
C LEU A 464 -2.59 7.79 25.25
N THR A 465 -3.81 7.47 24.83
CA THR A 465 -4.92 7.08 25.70
C THR A 465 -6.01 6.37 24.89
N ALA A 466 -7.10 5.96 25.53
CA ALA A 466 -8.24 5.34 24.86
C ALA A 466 -9.54 6.10 25.13
N ALA A 467 -10.22 6.47 24.04
CA ALA A 467 -11.60 6.92 24.07
C ALA A 467 -12.52 5.71 24.37
N ARG A 468 -13.53 5.92 25.22
CA ARG A 468 -14.44 4.88 25.71
C ARG A 468 -15.77 4.92 24.95
N PRO A 469 -16.36 3.75 24.68
CA PRO A 469 -17.73 3.65 24.18
C PRO A 469 -18.74 4.33 25.10
N GLY A 470 -19.83 4.83 24.52
CA GLY A 470 -20.91 5.51 25.25
C GLY A 470 -20.56 6.91 25.77
N THR A 471 -19.34 7.40 25.53
CA THR A 471 -18.93 8.78 25.81
C THR A 471 -18.90 9.59 24.52
N THR A 472 -19.41 10.82 24.57
CA THR A 472 -19.33 11.78 23.46
C THR A 472 -18.16 12.71 23.68
N TYR A 473 -17.34 12.88 22.64
CA TYR A 473 -16.14 13.71 22.63
C TYR A 473 -16.33 14.90 21.70
N ASN A 474 -15.79 16.07 22.06
CA ASN A 474 -15.75 17.21 21.17
C ASN A 474 -14.71 16.97 20.07
N VAL A 475 -15.09 17.20 18.81
CA VAL A 475 -14.17 17.14 17.68
C VAL A 475 -13.60 18.53 17.42
N GLN A 476 -12.28 18.63 17.51
CA GLN A 476 -11.55 19.91 17.38
C GLN A 476 -10.99 20.11 15.97
N GLY A 477 -10.82 19.02 15.22
CA GLY A 477 -10.32 19.06 13.86
C GLY A 477 -10.28 17.68 13.22
N GLN A 478 -9.97 17.65 11.94
CA GLN A 478 -9.83 16.45 11.14
C GLN A 478 -8.52 16.46 10.33
N SER A 479 -8.08 15.29 9.87
CA SER A 479 -6.94 15.12 8.95
C SER A 479 -7.19 13.92 8.03
N PHE A 480 -6.67 14.00 6.81
CA PHE A 480 -6.75 12.95 5.78
C PHE A 480 -5.35 12.44 5.41
N ASP A 481 -4.37 12.62 6.30
CA ASP A 481 -2.97 12.36 5.99
C ASP A 481 -2.65 10.87 5.79
N GLU A 482 -3.44 9.94 6.36
CA GLU A 482 -3.24 8.50 6.18
C GLU A 482 -4.56 7.73 6.13
N GLY A 483 -4.61 6.81 5.18
CA GLY A 483 -5.70 5.86 5.02
C GLY A 483 -6.91 6.53 4.40
N ILE A 484 -7.96 5.74 4.27
CA ILE A 484 -9.17 6.12 3.56
C ILE A 484 -10.17 6.86 4.48
N PHE A 485 -10.04 6.74 5.81
CA PHE A 485 -10.89 7.43 6.79
C PHE A 485 -10.22 8.70 7.34
N PRO A 486 -10.98 9.79 7.58
CA PRO A 486 -10.46 10.94 8.29
C PRO A 486 -10.06 10.55 9.72
N TRP A 487 -9.02 11.15 10.23
CA TRP A 487 -8.68 11.12 11.64
C TRP A 487 -9.26 12.36 12.33
N TYR A 488 -9.75 12.20 13.56
CA TYR A 488 -10.35 13.30 14.32
C TYR A 488 -9.56 13.61 15.58
N LEU A 489 -9.29 14.90 15.80
CA LEU A 489 -8.65 15.38 17.01
C LEU A 489 -9.70 15.51 18.12
N ILE A 490 -9.56 14.69 19.17
CA ILE A 490 -10.48 14.64 20.31
C ILE A 490 -9.72 14.78 21.63
N THR A 491 -10.42 15.22 22.68
CA THR A 491 -9.87 15.29 24.04
C THR A 491 -10.50 14.23 24.93
N VAL A 492 -9.69 13.36 25.51
CA VAL A 492 -10.09 12.30 26.44
C VAL A 492 -9.40 12.53 27.78
N ASN A 493 -10.18 12.80 28.84
CA ASN A 493 -9.67 13.05 30.19
C ASN A 493 -8.54 14.10 30.24
N GLY A 494 -8.66 15.17 29.46
CA GLY A 494 -7.65 16.24 29.38
C GLY A 494 -6.47 15.95 28.44
N ILE A 495 -6.38 14.77 27.85
CA ILE A 495 -5.38 14.42 26.83
C ILE A 495 -5.99 14.63 25.44
N THR A 496 -5.42 15.55 24.66
CA THR A 496 -5.82 15.77 23.27
C THR A 496 -4.96 14.93 22.33
N GLY A 497 -5.60 14.19 21.42
CA GLY A 497 -4.91 13.42 20.40
C GLY A 497 -5.84 12.96 19.28
N TRP A 498 -5.28 12.24 18.32
CA TRP A 498 -5.96 11.82 17.10
C TRP A 498 -6.55 10.42 17.25
N ALA A 499 -7.84 10.30 17.04
CA ALA A 499 -8.54 9.03 16.96
C ALA A 499 -8.94 8.78 15.51
N SER A 500 -8.77 7.55 15.04
CA SER A 500 -9.15 7.20 13.67
C SER A 500 -10.66 7.30 13.53
N GLY A 501 -11.14 8.03 12.51
CA GLY A 501 -12.55 8.10 12.16
C GLY A 501 -13.14 6.74 11.76
N ARG A 502 -12.28 5.76 11.47
CA ARG A 502 -12.67 4.35 11.26
C ARG A 502 -13.45 3.72 12.44
N TYR A 503 -13.38 4.31 13.63
CA TYR A 503 -14.10 3.82 14.82
C TYR A 503 -14.96 4.89 15.51
N LEU A 504 -15.23 6.01 14.83
CA LEU A 504 -16.02 7.12 15.37
C LEU A 504 -17.31 7.31 14.58
N ILE A 505 -18.42 7.47 15.27
CA ILE A 505 -19.61 8.12 14.70
C ILE A 505 -19.46 9.61 14.96
N VAL A 506 -19.37 10.39 13.89
CA VAL A 506 -19.25 11.85 13.99
C VAL A 506 -20.59 12.50 13.69
N GLY A 507 -21.06 13.35 14.60
CA GLY A 507 -22.34 14.05 14.52
C GLY A 507 -22.21 15.56 14.77
N GLY A 508 -23.34 16.25 14.76
CA GLY A 508 -23.38 17.72 14.81
C GLY A 508 -23.04 18.35 13.45
N ASN A 509 -22.56 19.59 13.46
CA ASN A 509 -22.19 20.31 12.26
C ASN A 509 -20.78 19.90 11.81
N THR A 510 -20.68 18.82 11.03
CA THR A 510 -19.39 18.30 10.56
C THR A 510 -18.75 19.17 9.48
N ALA A 511 -19.54 20.00 8.78
CA ALA A 511 -19.07 20.90 7.74
C ALA A 511 -18.11 21.99 8.25
N ILE A 512 -18.08 22.25 9.56
CA ILE A 512 -17.22 23.27 10.18
C ILE A 512 -15.97 22.68 10.85
N ILE A 513 -15.74 21.36 10.77
CA ILE A 513 -14.55 20.75 11.35
C ILE A 513 -13.32 21.20 10.55
N PRO A 514 -12.38 21.93 11.17
CA PRO A 514 -11.21 22.41 10.44
C PRO A 514 -10.28 21.24 10.09
N ASN A 515 -9.70 21.27 8.89
CA ASN A 515 -8.58 20.39 8.56
C ASN A 515 -7.34 20.91 9.30
N LEU A 516 -6.81 20.14 10.24
CA LEU A 516 -5.69 20.56 11.08
C LEU A 516 -4.39 19.93 10.63
N THR A 517 -3.36 20.78 10.61
CA THR A 517 -1.96 20.37 10.58
C THR A 517 -1.59 19.69 11.89
N THR A 518 -0.67 18.74 11.83
CA THR A 518 -0.25 17.91 12.96
C THR A 518 0.96 18.52 13.66
N ILE A 519 1.39 17.92 14.78
CA ILE A 519 2.67 18.26 15.41
C ILE A 519 3.84 18.14 14.42
N PHE A 520 3.71 17.31 13.39
CA PHE A 520 4.74 17.12 12.38
C PHE A 520 4.93 18.32 11.45
N ASP A 521 3.91 19.17 11.26
CA ASP A 521 4.08 20.39 10.46
C ASP A 521 4.86 21.48 11.23
N GLN A 522 4.94 21.36 12.56
CA GLN A 522 5.73 22.28 13.39
C GLN A 522 7.24 21.97 13.34
N ILE A 523 7.62 20.77 12.88
CA ILE A 523 9.02 20.33 12.86
C ILE A 523 9.68 20.47 11.46
N ASP A 524 8.95 20.96 10.47
CA ASP A 524 9.45 21.19 9.10
C ASP A 524 10.59 22.23 9.07
N GLY A 525 10.54 23.20 9.99
CA GLY A 525 11.55 24.27 10.17
C GLY A 525 12.78 23.87 10.98
N ALA A 526 12.99 22.59 11.24
CA ALA A 526 14.07 22.16 12.13
C ALA A 526 15.49 22.40 11.60
N PRO A 527 16.47 22.62 12.51
CA PRO A 527 17.87 22.71 12.14
C PRO A 527 18.39 21.36 11.64
N GLU A 528 19.40 21.43 10.76
CA GLU A 528 20.10 20.24 10.30
C GLU A 528 20.96 19.64 11.41
N THR A 529 21.03 18.33 11.45
CA THR A 529 21.75 17.58 12.51
C THR A 529 23.21 17.30 12.14
N GLY A 530 23.60 17.56 10.89
CA GLY A 530 24.87 17.12 10.32
C GLY A 530 24.91 15.63 9.94
N VAL A 531 23.83 14.88 10.18
CA VAL A 531 23.66 13.49 9.75
C VAL A 531 22.91 13.47 8.41
N THR A 532 23.31 12.57 7.52
CA THR A 532 22.72 12.46 6.17
C THR A 532 22.24 11.03 5.90
N ALA A 533 21.26 10.90 5.01
CA ALA A 533 20.78 9.64 4.46
C ALA A 533 21.05 9.63 2.96
N THR A 534 21.65 8.56 2.45
CA THR A 534 21.83 8.31 1.02
C THR A 534 20.93 7.18 0.58
N SER A 535 20.04 7.43 -0.37
CA SER A 535 19.06 6.46 -0.87
C SER A 535 19.70 5.31 -1.64
N ARG A 536 19.31 4.07 -1.33
CA ARG A 536 19.73 2.83 -2.01
C ARG A 536 18.70 2.33 -3.03
N SER A 537 17.50 2.87 -3.00
CA SER A 537 16.45 2.70 -4.00
C SER A 537 15.92 4.08 -4.44
N ILE A 538 14.98 4.13 -5.36
CA ILE A 538 14.09 5.27 -5.48
C ILE A 538 13.18 5.27 -4.26
N ILE A 539 12.99 6.44 -3.65
CA ILE A 539 12.24 6.55 -2.41
C ILE A 539 11.25 7.69 -2.51
N ASP A 540 9.99 7.37 -2.21
CA ASP A 540 8.96 8.36 -2.01
C ASP A 540 9.08 9.02 -0.65
N ILE A 541 9.17 10.36 -0.68
CA ILE A 541 9.12 11.21 0.50
C ILE A 541 7.64 11.41 0.83
N ARG A 542 7.25 10.99 2.01
CA ARG A 542 5.86 10.95 2.45
C ARG A 542 5.55 12.05 3.44
N ARG A 543 4.29 12.48 3.48
CA ARG A 543 3.87 13.57 4.36
C ARG A 543 4.02 13.21 5.85
N ARG A 544 3.86 11.94 6.22
CA ARG A 544 3.97 11.42 7.60
C ARG A 544 4.75 10.09 7.61
N PRO A 545 5.24 9.62 8.77
CA PRO A 545 5.98 8.37 8.89
C PRO A 545 5.06 7.14 8.80
N SER A 546 4.43 6.98 7.64
CA SER A 546 3.65 5.80 7.26
C SER A 546 3.66 5.64 5.73
N GLY A 547 3.75 4.38 5.28
CA GLY A 547 3.69 3.98 3.87
C GLY A 547 2.34 4.26 3.21
N ARG A 548 1.34 4.66 3.99
CA ARG A 548 -0.03 4.92 3.52
C ARG A 548 -0.36 6.41 3.42
N THR A 549 0.63 7.27 3.64
CA THR A 549 0.46 8.73 3.57
C THR A 549 0.88 9.30 2.22
N THR A 550 0.31 10.45 1.87
CA THR A 550 0.55 11.15 0.60
C THR A 550 2.04 11.30 0.32
N ILE A 551 2.42 10.98 -0.92
CA ILE A 551 3.76 11.23 -1.45
C ILE A 551 3.86 12.72 -1.79
N VAL A 552 4.84 13.41 -1.22
CA VAL A 552 5.08 14.85 -1.43
C VAL A 552 6.25 15.13 -2.37
N ALA A 553 7.14 14.17 -2.55
CA ALA A 553 8.22 14.18 -3.52
C ALA A 553 8.78 12.76 -3.70
N THR A 554 9.60 12.55 -4.72
CA THR A 554 10.34 11.31 -4.94
C THR A 554 11.81 11.64 -5.10
N MET A 555 12.68 10.94 -4.37
CA MET A 555 14.12 11.07 -4.51
C MET A 555 14.69 9.89 -5.30
N GLN A 556 15.60 10.20 -6.21
CA GLN A 556 16.27 9.20 -7.04
C GLN A 556 17.31 8.45 -6.21
N ARG A 557 17.65 7.22 -6.61
CA ARG A 557 18.74 6.45 -6.01
C ARG A 557 20.05 7.24 -5.98
N GLY A 558 20.87 7.02 -4.95
CA GLY A 558 22.10 7.77 -4.70
C GLY A 558 21.91 9.21 -4.21
N THR A 559 20.68 9.71 -4.12
CA THR A 559 20.41 11.05 -3.55
C THR A 559 20.79 11.06 -2.08
N THR A 560 21.56 12.09 -1.67
CA THR A 560 21.90 12.35 -0.27
C THR A 560 21.09 13.52 0.26
N VAL A 561 20.41 13.33 1.39
CA VAL A 561 19.60 14.35 2.08
C VAL A 561 20.00 14.49 3.55
N PRO A 562 19.95 15.70 4.13
CA PRO A 562 20.11 15.87 5.58
C PRO A 562 18.94 15.26 6.33
N ILE A 563 19.25 14.62 7.46
CA ILE A 563 18.26 14.10 8.40
C ILE A 563 17.97 15.17 9.46
N LEU A 564 16.71 15.54 9.59
CA LEU A 564 16.19 16.52 10.55
C LEU A 564 15.70 15.88 11.85
N GLY A 565 15.27 14.62 11.79
CA GLY A 565 14.67 13.89 12.91
C GLY A 565 14.51 12.41 12.58
N ARG A 566 14.21 11.60 13.59
CA ARG A 566 13.96 10.16 13.45
C ARG A 566 12.77 9.73 14.29
N THR A 567 12.10 8.66 13.92
CA THR A 567 11.00 8.10 14.72
C THR A 567 10.81 6.63 14.39
N VAL A 568 10.17 5.87 15.29
CA VAL A 568 9.72 4.50 14.99
C VAL A 568 8.21 4.52 15.07
N GLN A 569 7.55 4.20 13.96
CA GLN A 569 6.10 4.23 13.84
C GLN A 569 5.67 2.97 13.11
N GLY A 570 4.71 2.23 13.68
CA GLY A 570 4.20 0.99 13.08
C GLY A 570 5.28 -0.09 12.90
N GLY A 571 6.30 -0.11 13.76
CA GLY A 571 7.44 -1.03 13.65
C GLY A 571 8.49 -0.63 12.61
N THR A 572 8.21 0.36 11.76
CA THR A 572 9.15 0.89 10.78
C THR A 572 9.97 2.04 11.38
N PHE A 573 11.27 2.03 11.12
CA PHE A 573 12.14 3.17 11.43
C PHE A 573 12.06 4.21 10.32
N TRP A 574 11.69 5.45 10.66
CA TRP A 574 11.48 6.55 9.74
C TRP A 574 12.45 7.70 10.00
N LEU A 575 12.84 8.37 8.92
CA LEU A 575 13.72 9.54 8.94
C LEU A 575 12.94 10.74 8.40
N HIS A 576 12.99 11.85 9.15
CA HIS A 576 12.50 13.14 8.69
C HIS A 576 13.62 13.83 7.92
N VAL A 577 13.41 14.17 6.66
CA VAL A 577 14.46 14.65 5.76
C VAL A 577 14.07 15.93 5.03
N ARG A 578 15.07 16.69 4.60
CA ARG A 578 14.89 17.84 3.70
C ARG A 578 15.43 17.52 2.32
N PHE A 579 14.58 17.60 1.32
CA PHE A 579 14.92 17.43 -0.09
C PHE A 579 14.57 18.70 -0.87
N GLY A 580 15.57 19.55 -1.08
CA GLY A 580 15.35 20.90 -1.62
C GLY A 580 14.44 21.72 -0.70
N SER A 581 13.30 22.18 -1.22
CA SER A 581 12.26 22.88 -0.44
C SER A 581 11.23 21.93 0.20
N VAL A 582 11.28 20.64 -0.09
CA VAL A 582 10.33 19.65 0.42
C VAL A 582 10.89 19.06 1.72
N VAL A 583 10.03 18.94 2.72
CA VAL A 583 10.32 18.28 3.98
C VAL A 583 9.29 17.16 4.18
N GLY A 584 9.73 16.01 4.63
CA GLY A 584 8.87 14.86 4.83
C GLY A 584 9.61 13.64 5.35
N TRP A 585 8.96 12.49 5.28
CA TRP A 585 9.38 11.26 5.94
C TRP A 585 9.74 10.18 4.93
N ILE A 586 10.83 9.47 5.18
CA ILE A 586 11.28 8.34 4.37
C ILE A 586 11.53 7.13 5.29
N PRO A 587 11.30 5.89 4.79
CA PRO A 587 11.71 4.70 5.52
C PRO A 587 13.24 4.67 5.62
N ALA A 588 13.75 4.23 6.77
CA ALA A 588 15.19 4.14 7.01
C ALA A 588 15.82 2.88 6.38
N ALA A 589 15.01 1.85 6.10
CA ALA A 589 15.51 0.58 5.57
C ALA A 589 16.28 0.74 4.24
N PRO A 590 15.75 1.43 3.21
CA PRO A 590 16.44 1.62 1.94
C PRO A 590 17.46 2.78 1.93
N VAL A 591 18.02 3.19 3.08
CA VAL A 591 19.05 4.24 3.11
C VAL A 591 20.31 3.83 3.85
N THR A 592 21.44 4.39 3.39
CA THR A 592 22.69 4.38 4.12
C THR A 592 22.81 5.67 4.93
N ILE A 593 22.89 5.56 6.25
CA ILE A 593 23.05 6.70 7.15
C ILE A 593 24.53 7.04 7.31
N SER A 594 24.90 8.31 7.16
CA SER A 594 26.25 8.82 7.39
C SER A 594 26.25 9.89 8.49
N GLY A 595 27.03 9.65 9.55
CA GLY A 595 27.07 10.46 10.76
C GLY A 595 26.61 9.70 12.00
N ASN A 596 26.61 10.35 13.16
CA ASN A 596 26.15 9.74 14.41
C ASN A 596 24.63 9.89 14.53
N ILE A 597 23.88 8.82 14.24
CA ILE A 597 22.41 8.79 14.31
C ILE A 597 21.86 9.15 15.70
N GLU A 598 22.66 9.01 16.76
CA GLU A 598 22.26 9.41 18.12
C GLU A 598 22.16 10.94 18.31
N LEU A 599 22.73 11.73 17.39
CA LEU A 599 22.55 13.18 17.35
C LEU A 599 21.24 13.60 16.67
N VAL A 600 20.55 12.67 15.99
CA VAL A 600 19.28 12.96 15.34
C VAL A 600 18.16 12.87 16.38
N PRO A 601 17.41 13.97 16.61
CA PRO A 601 16.36 13.99 17.62
C PRO A 601 15.21 13.04 17.25
N VAL A 602 14.68 12.35 18.26
CA VAL A 602 13.43 11.61 18.13
C VAL A 602 12.27 12.62 18.08
N ARG A 603 11.37 12.47 17.11
CA ARG A 603 10.24 13.37 16.91
C ARG A 603 8.91 12.66 16.75
#